data_AF-A0A2E7IQ16-F1
#
_entry.id   AF-A0A2E7IQ16-F1
#
_cell.length_a   1.000
_cell.length_b   1.000
_cell.length_c   1.000
_cell.angle_alpha   90.00
_cell.angle_beta   90.00
_cell.angle_gamma   90.00
#
_symmetry.space_group_name_H-M   'P 1'
#
loop_
_entity.id
_entity.type
_entity.pdbx_description
1 polymer ?
#
loop_
_entity_poly.entity_id
_entity_poly.type
_entity_poly.pdbx_seq_one_letter_code
_entity_poly.pdbx_strand_id
1 'polypeptide(L)'
;MHKHYWIPSKNAEGQPDFQLNPKMYPEPIVHARCDTCGDRLWFTEKRWHALPQDTRTPNEQHKPRSQWCSSHEHLESGGKGATGCPYCELDLLRSQLERINTPEIEDFLTAISNEARHQRYRWGTEHDEGKSPDNWLWLIGYLATKATQAERYGDTEKYRHHIITCGAACLNWFANATGQNTTMRVGPPAETIAQEEHH
;
A
#
# COMPACT_ATOMS: atom_id res chain seq x y z
N MET A 1 6.42 14.62 31.50
CA MET A 1 7.01 15.28 30.31
C MET A 1 8.32 14.60 30.00
N HIS A 2 8.42 13.91 28.86
CA HIS A 2 9.69 13.30 28.45
C HIS A 2 10.64 14.39 27.94
N LYS A 3 11.92 14.33 28.32
CA LYS A 3 12.93 15.22 27.75
C LYS A 3 13.24 14.77 26.32
N HIS A 4 13.21 15.72 25.39
CA HIS A 4 13.55 15.49 23.99
C HIS A 4 14.98 15.94 23.73
N TYR A 5 15.76 15.08 23.09
CA TYR A 5 17.12 15.37 22.64
C TYR A 5 17.12 15.54 21.14
N TRP A 6 17.62 16.67 20.64
CA TRP A 6 17.61 17.02 19.23
C TRP A 6 18.99 16.80 18.62
N ILE A 7 19.04 16.04 17.53
CA ILE A 7 20.25 15.74 16.78
C ILE A 7 20.16 16.47 15.44
N PRO A 8 21.05 17.43 15.14
CA PRO A 8 21.02 18.16 13.88
C PRO A 8 21.57 17.29 12.74
N SER A 9 21.11 17.55 11.52
CA SER A 9 21.85 17.15 10.31
C SER A 9 23.24 17.75 10.36
N LYS A 10 24.24 16.98 9.95
CA LYS A 10 25.65 17.38 10.00
C LYS A 10 26.23 17.47 8.60
N ASN A 11 27.13 18.44 8.42
CA ASN A 11 27.95 18.55 7.21
C ASN A 11 29.10 17.53 7.26
N ALA A 12 29.98 17.55 6.25
CA ALA A 12 31.14 16.66 6.16
C ALA A 12 32.13 16.81 7.34
N GLU A 13 32.10 17.96 8.02
CA GLU A 13 32.96 18.30 9.18
C GLU A 13 32.30 17.95 10.52
N GLY A 14 31.09 17.38 10.51
CA GLY A 14 30.36 16.97 11.70
C GLY A 14 29.66 18.11 12.46
N GLN A 15 29.64 19.32 11.88
CA GLN A 15 28.95 20.49 12.42
C GLN A 15 27.50 20.56 11.93
N PRO A 16 26.58 21.22 12.66
CA PRO A 16 25.20 21.41 12.22
C PRO A 16 25.14 22.05 10.83
N ASP A 17 24.41 21.42 9.91
CA ASP A 17 24.28 21.84 8.52
C ASP A 17 23.10 22.80 8.34
N PHE A 18 23.38 24.10 8.37
CA PHE A 18 22.38 25.14 8.14
C PHE A 18 22.27 25.45 6.66
N GLN A 19 21.11 25.18 6.08
CA GLN A 19 20.84 25.40 4.67
C GLN A 19 19.74 26.45 4.48
N LEU A 20 19.90 27.32 3.48
CA LEU A 20 18.89 28.30 3.14
C LEU A 20 17.74 27.62 2.37
N ASN A 21 16.52 27.74 2.89
CA ASN A 21 15.32 27.33 2.17
C ASN A 21 14.32 28.49 2.08
N PRO A 22 14.43 29.35 1.04
CA PRO A 22 13.64 30.57 0.92
C PRO A 22 12.13 30.35 0.85
N LYS A 23 11.69 29.11 0.54
CA LYS A 23 10.27 28.75 0.48
C LYS A 23 9.65 28.52 1.86
N MET A 24 10.47 28.17 2.86
CA MET A 24 10.00 27.90 4.23
C MET A 24 10.38 29.01 5.20
N TYR A 25 11.62 29.52 5.12
CA TYR A 25 12.12 30.56 6.01
C TYR A 25 13.08 31.50 5.25
N PRO A 26 13.10 32.80 5.59
CA PRO A 26 14.05 33.75 5.00
C PRO A 26 15.49 33.58 5.53
N GLU A 27 15.67 32.79 6.59
CA GLU A 27 16.96 32.53 7.25
C GLU A 27 17.41 31.08 7.03
N PRO A 28 18.72 30.78 7.10
CA PRO A 28 19.23 29.41 7.11
C PRO A 28 18.64 28.59 8.27
N ILE A 29 18.26 27.35 7.97
CA ILE A 29 17.66 26.41 8.91
C ILE A 29 18.45 25.10 8.96
N VAL A 30 18.49 24.47 10.13
CA VAL A 30 18.99 23.11 10.32
C VAL A 30 17.81 22.16 10.51
N HIS A 31 17.88 21.02 9.85
CA HIS A 31 16.96 19.91 10.09
C HIS A 31 17.46 19.12 11.29
N ALA A 32 16.62 18.94 12.33
CA ALA A 32 16.97 18.15 13.49
C ALA A 32 15.93 17.06 13.74
N ARG A 33 16.40 15.89 14.20
CA ARG A 33 15.56 14.78 14.61
C ARG A 33 15.64 14.60 16.12
N CYS A 34 14.51 14.32 16.76
CA CYS A 34 14.50 13.92 18.15
C CYS A 34 14.99 12.47 18.29
N ASP A 35 15.98 12.24 19.15
CA ASP A 35 16.50 10.90 19.44
C ASP A 35 15.47 10.04 20.19
N THR A 36 14.67 10.66 21.05
CA THR A 36 13.69 9.96 21.90
C THR A 36 12.46 9.47 21.11
N CYS A 37 11.83 10.32 20.30
CA CYS A 37 10.57 10.01 19.61
C CYS A 37 10.68 9.93 18.08
N GLY A 38 11.80 10.37 17.49
CA GLY A 38 11.99 10.39 16.05
C GLY A 38 11.34 11.56 15.31
N ASP A 39 10.68 12.48 16.02
CA ASP A 39 10.08 13.70 15.44
C ASP A 39 11.13 14.55 14.73
N ARG A 40 10.70 15.26 13.69
CA ARG A 40 11.57 16.12 12.87
C ARG A 40 11.14 17.56 13.01
N LEU A 41 12.08 18.44 13.32
CA LEU A 41 11.86 19.87 13.41
C LEU A 41 12.95 20.64 12.66
N TRP A 42 12.60 21.88 12.32
CA TRP A 42 13.49 22.83 11.67
C TRP A 42 13.77 23.97 12.65
N PHE A 43 15.05 24.29 12.82
CA PHE A 43 15.49 25.38 13.68
C PHE A 43 16.27 26.40 12.86
N THR A 44 16.00 27.69 13.09
CA THR A 44 16.96 28.72 12.68
C THR A 44 18.22 28.60 13.53
N GLU A 45 19.34 29.12 13.06
CA GLU A 45 20.60 29.13 13.82
C GLU A 45 20.42 29.72 15.22
N LYS A 46 19.78 30.90 15.31
CA LYS A 46 19.47 31.54 16.60
C LYS A 46 18.67 30.63 17.54
N ARG A 47 17.66 29.93 17.02
CA ARG A 47 16.83 29.02 17.83
C ARG A 47 17.59 27.76 18.23
N TRP A 48 18.40 27.21 17.34
CA TRP A 48 19.25 26.05 17.62
C TRP A 48 20.22 26.36 18.77
N HIS A 49 20.93 27.48 18.72
CA HIS A 49 21.87 27.85 19.77
C HIS A 49 21.21 28.27 21.10
N ALA A 50 19.93 28.68 21.05
CA ALA A 50 19.15 28.96 22.25
C ALA A 50 18.66 27.69 22.98
N LEU A 51 18.75 26.51 22.35
CA LEU A 51 18.44 25.26 23.02
C LEU A 51 19.45 24.98 24.14
N PRO A 52 19.00 24.50 25.32
CA PRO A 52 19.88 24.03 26.38
C PRO A 52 20.91 23.04 25.82
N GLN A 53 22.17 23.17 26.22
CA GLN A 53 23.27 22.38 25.64
C GLN A 53 23.05 20.87 25.84
N ASP A 54 22.46 20.47 26.97
CA ASP A 54 22.07 19.10 27.31
C ASP A 54 20.96 18.54 26.40
N THR A 55 20.22 19.38 25.69
CA THR A 55 19.21 18.95 24.70
C THR A 55 19.76 18.81 23.28
N ARG A 56 20.97 19.33 22.99
CA ARG A 56 21.62 19.28 21.68
C ARG A 56 22.60 18.11 21.51
N THR A 57 22.88 17.41 22.60
CA THR A 57 23.74 16.23 22.61
C THR A 57 22.88 14.98 22.80
N PRO A 58 23.15 13.88 22.09
CA PRO A 58 22.51 12.60 22.38
C PRO A 58 22.73 12.24 23.86
N ASN A 59 21.74 11.62 24.48
CA ASN A 59 21.93 11.06 25.81
C ASN A 59 22.99 9.94 25.71
N GLU A 60 24.10 10.03 26.43
CA GLU A 60 25.16 9.01 26.43
C GLU A 60 24.65 7.62 26.84
N GLN A 61 23.52 7.56 27.55
CA GLN A 61 22.84 6.32 27.93
C GLN A 61 21.99 5.73 26.80
N HIS A 62 21.71 6.49 25.73
CA HIS A 62 21.01 6.00 24.55
C HIS A 62 22.03 5.39 23.58
N LYS A 63 22.16 4.05 23.63
CA LYS A 63 22.94 3.33 22.64
C LYS A 63 22.35 3.56 21.23
N PRO A 64 23.18 3.83 20.20
CA PRO A 64 22.71 3.96 18.82
C PRO A 64 21.97 2.69 18.38
N ARG A 65 21.01 2.84 17.46
CA ARG A 65 20.16 1.73 16.95
C ARG A 65 20.95 0.49 16.51
N SER A 66 22.17 0.69 15.99
CA SER A 66 23.08 -0.40 15.62
C SER A 66 23.57 -1.23 16.82
N GLN A 67 23.72 -0.63 18.00
CA GLN A 67 24.21 -1.32 19.21
C GLN A 67 23.13 -2.09 19.98
N TRP A 68 21.83 -1.86 19.72
CA TRP A 68 20.76 -2.65 20.34
C TRP A 68 20.59 -4.03 19.69
N CYS A 69 20.77 -4.14 18.36
CA CYS A 69 20.75 -5.43 17.66
C CYS A 69 22.08 -6.20 17.70
N SER A 70 23.19 -5.54 18.05
CA SER A 70 24.52 -6.18 18.02
C SER A 70 24.87 -6.96 19.30
N SER A 71 24.12 -6.76 20.39
CA SER A 71 24.46 -7.36 21.70
C SER A 71 23.69 -8.65 22.02
N HIS A 72 22.99 -9.24 21.06
CA HIS A 72 22.47 -10.60 21.17
C HIS A 72 22.99 -11.42 19.98
N GLU A 73 23.69 -12.51 20.28
CA GLU A 73 24.02 -13.58 19.34
C GLU A 73 22.75 -14.03 18.60
N HIS A 74 22.51 -13.49 17.40
CA HIS A 74 21.39 -13.83 16.53
C HIS A 74 21.88 -14.23 15.12
N LEU A 75 23.00 -14.93 15.08
CA LEU A 75 23.18 -16.03 14.14
C LEU A 75 23.07 -17.27 15.04
N GLU A 76 22.00 -18.06 15.05
CA GLU A 76 21.78 -19.10 14.02
C GLU A 76 20.36 -19.71 14.06
N SER A 77 19.45 -19.27 14.92
CA SER A 77 18.11 -19.87 15.00
C SER A 77 17.06 -18.94 14.40
N GLY A 78 16.40 -19.36 13.30
CA GLY A 78 15.26 -18.70 12.67
C GLY A 78 14.04 -18.54 13.59
N GLY A 79 14.18 -17.67 14.60
CA GLY A 79 13.23 -17.43 15.67
C GLY A 79 12.71 -16.00 15.63
N LYS A 80 11.38 -15.89 15.70
CA LYS A 80 10.58 -14.68 15.72
C LYS A 80 11.10 -13.65 16.75
N GLY A 81 10.98 -12.37 16.36
CA GLY A 81 11.38 -11.16 17.07
C GLY A 81 11.52 -11.28 18.59
N ALA A 82 12.68 -10.83 19.08
CA ALA A 82 12.98 -10.70 20.50
C ALA A 82 11.90 -9.84 21.18
N THR A 83 11.08 -10.48 22.01
CA THR A 83 10.13 -9.81 22.90
C THR A 83 10.88 -8.93 23.90
N GLY A 84 10.55 -7.64 23.95
CA GLY A 84 11.14 -6.67 24.88
C GLY A 84 12.12 -5.66 24.26
N CYS A 85 12.42 -5.73 22.96
CA CYS A 85 13.17 -4.68 22.28
C CYS A 85 12.23 -3.58 21.74
N PRO A 86 12.28 -2.34 22.28
CA PRO A 86 11.39 -1.26 21.86
C PRO A 86 11.54 -0.87 20.38
N TYR A 87 12.69 -1.18 19.75
CA TYR A 87 12.92 -0.93 18.33
C TYR A 87 12.38 -2.04 17.41
N CYS A 88 12.44 -3.31 17.85
CA CYS A 88 11.81 -4.42 17.12
C CYS A 88 10.29 -4.32 17.16
N GLU A 89 9.73 -3.80 18.25
CA GLU A 89 8.30 -3.52 18.39
C GLU A 89 7.85 -2.37 17.49
N LEU A 90 8.66 -1.30 17.35
CA LEU A 90 8.41 -0.20 16.40
C LEU A 90 8.50 -0.66 14.94
N ASP A 91 9.45 -1.53 14.60
CA ASP A 91 9.58 -2.07 13.24
C ASP A 91 8.43 -3.06 12.93
N LEU A 92 7.96 -3.83 13.91
CA LEU A 92 6.73 -4.63 13.79
C LEU A 92 5.51 -3.73 13.54
N LEU A 93 5.34 -2.66 14.32
CA LEU A 93 4.23 -1.71 14.14
C LEU A 93 4.28 -1.01 12.78
N ARG A 94 5.48 -0.65 12.28
CA ARG A 94 5.65 -0.10 10.93
C ARG A 94 5.27 -1.11 9.85
N SER A 95 5.70 -2.36 9.97
CA SER A 95 5.33 -3.42 9.03
C SER A 95 3.81 -3.67 9.02
N GLN A 96 3.15 -3.57 10.18
CA GLN A 96 1.69 -3.66 10.29
C GLN A 96 1.00 -2.46 9.66
N LEU A 97 1.50 -1.25 9.87
CA LEU A 97 0.95 -0.03 9.30
C LEU A 97 1.16 0.03 7.77
N GLU A 98 2.29 -0.45 7.27
CA GLU A 98 2.54 -0.64 5.83
C GLU A 98 1.58 -1.66 5.23
N ARG A 99 1.28 -2.77 5.93
CA ARG A 99 0.23 -3.72 5.50
C ARG A 99 -1.17 -3.14 5.52
N ILE A 100 -1.50 -2.30 6.50
CA ILE A 100 -2.82 -1.64 6.58
C ILE A 100 -2.96 -0.55 5.50
N ASN A 101 -1.88 0.16 5.18
CA ASN A 101 -1.83 1.20 4.15
C ASN A 101 -1.49 0.66 2.75
N THR A 102 -1.15 -0.62 2.65
CA THR A 102 -1.12 -1.37 1.39
C THR A 102 -2.51 -1.96 1.24
N PRO A 103 -3.38 -1.42 0.39
CA PRO A 103 -4.70 -2.00 0.21
C PRO A 103 -4.52 -3.47 -0.20
N GLU A 104 -4.96 -4.40 0.66
CA GLU A 104 -4.99 -5.84 0.41
C GLU A 104 -6.08 -6.10 -0.64
N ILE A 105 -5.69 -5.90 -1.89
CA ILE A 105 -6.55 -5.89 -3.07
C ILE A 105 -6.74 -7.31 -3.64
N GLU A 106 -5.95 -8.29 -3.18
CA GLU A 106 -5.81 -9.59 -3.84
C GLU A 106 -7.09 -10.45 -3.80
N ASP A 107 -7.86 -10.46 -2.71
CA ASP A 107 -9.13 -11.20 -2.68
C ASP A 107 -10.20 -10.50 -3.55
N PHE A 108 -10.25 -9.16 -3.51
CA PHE A 108 -11.24 -8.38 -4.25
C PHE A 108 -11.00 -8.41 -5.77
N LEU A 109 -9.77 -8.20 -6.25
CA LEU A 109 -9.48 -8.27 -7.69
C LEU A 109 -9.60 -9.68 -8.24
N THR A 110 -9.26 -10.70 -7.45
CA THR A 110 -9.48 -12.09 -7.84
C THR A 110 -10.97 -12.38 -7.97
N ALA A 111 -11.78 -11.94 -7.01
CA ALA A 111 -13.23 -12.08 -7.06
C ALA A 111 -13.85 -11.34 -8.27
N ILE A 112 -13.41 -10.10 -8.55
CA ILE A 112 -13.82 -9.33 -9.74
C ILE A 112 -13.47 -10.10 -11.03
N SER A 113 -12.24 -10.59 -11.13
CA SER A 113 -11.75 -11.28 -12.32
C SER A 113 -12.52 -12.57 -12.57
N ASN A 114 -12.81 -13.33 -11.52
CA ASN A 114 -13.61 -14.55 -11.59
C ASN A 114 -15.08 -14.27 -11.95
N GLU A 115 -15.68 -13.26 -11.33
CA GLU A 115 -17.06 -12.85 -11.63
C GLU A 115 -17.18 -12.32 -13.06
N ALA A 116 -16.20 -11.56 -13.57
CA ALA A 116 -16.18 -11.11 -14.95
C ALA A 116 -16.10 -12.28 -15.94
N ARG A 117 -15.27 -13.29 -15.66
CA ARG A 117 -15.22 -14.55 -16.43
C ARG A 117 -16.55 -15.28 -16.39
N HIS A 118 -17.16 -15.38 -15.21
CA HIS A 118 -18.46 -16.03 -15.02
C HIS A 118 -19.57 -15.31 -15.81
N GLN A 119 -19.63 -13.98 -15.80
CA GLN A 119 -20.58 -13.18 -16.57
C GLN A 119 -20.43 -13.42 -18.08
N ARG A 120 -19.18 -13.39 -18.60
CA ARG A 120 -18.91 -13.67 -20.02
C ARG A 120 -19.25 -15.10 -20.40
N TYR A 121 -18.97 -16.06 -19.53
CA TYR A 121 -19.38 -17.45 -19.72
C TYR A 121 -20.91 -17.58 -19.77
N ARG A 122 -21.62 -16.90 -18.86
CA ARG A 122 -23.08 -17.00 -18.72
C ARG A 122 -23.85 -16.32 -19.85
N TRP A 123 -23.36 -15.18 -20.35
CA TRP A 123 -24.09 -14.37 -21.33
C TRP A 123 -23.47 -14.37 -22.74
N GLY A 124 -22.24 -14.89 -22.90
CA GLY A 124 -21.49 -14.83 -24.15
C GLY A 124 -20.85 -13.46 -24.40
N THR A 125 -19.85 -13.40 -25.28
CA THR A 125 -19.18 -12.13 -25.66
C THR A 125 -20.07 -11.24 -26.53
N GLU A 126 -20.96 -11.85 -27.32
CA GLU A 126 -21.94 -11.16 -28.18
C GLU A 126 -22.87 -10.24 -27.39
N HIS A 127 -23.18 -10.59 -26.13
CA HIS A 127 -24.02 -9.80 -25.25
C HIS A 127 -23.44 -8.41 -24.94
N ASP A 128 -22.12 -8.26 -25.02
CA ASP A 128 -21.41 -7.02 -24.71
C ASP A 128 -20.97 -6.26 -25.96
N GLU A 129 -20.90 -6.91 -27.14
CA GLU A 129 -20.42 -6.31 -28.41
C GLU A 129 -21.21 -5.09 -28.88
N GLY A 130 -22.51 -5.01 -28.55
CA GLY A 130 -23.39 -3.91 -28.94
C GLY A 130 -23.58 -2.81 -27.88
N LYS A 131 -22.90 -2.88 -26.73
CA LYS A 131 -23.14 -1.91 -25.65
C LYS A 131 -22.44 -0.57 -25.92
N SER A 132 -23.24 0.50 -25.96
CA SER A 132 -22.70 1.86 -25.95
C SER A 132 -22.08 2.20 -24.58
N PRO A 133 -21.22 3.24 -24.50
CA PRO A 133 -20.74 3.76 -23.21
C PRO A 133 -21.87 4.08 -22.22
N ASP A 134 -23.02 4.57 -22.70
CA ASP A 134 -24.19 4.86 -21.85
C ASP A 134 -24.80 3.59 -21.25
N ASN A 135 -24.85 2.49 -22.01
CA ASN A 135 -25.30 1.19 -21.51
C ASN A 135 -24.40 0.67 -20.38
N TRP A 136 -23.09 0.87 -20.51
CA TRP A 136 -22.11 0.52 -19.47
C TRP A 136 -22.25 1.39 -18.23
N LEU A 137 -22.36 2.71 -18.40
CA LEU A 137 -22.59 3.66 -17.32
C LEU A 137 -23.86 3.29 -16.54
N TRP A 138 -24.95 3.00 -17.25
CA TRP A 138 -26.20 2.59 -16.63
C TRP A 138 -26.06 1.30 -15.82
N LEU A 139 -25.40 0.28 -16.38
CA LEU A 139 -25.16 -1.00 -15.70
C LEU A 139 -24.37 -0.82 -14.40
N ILE A 140 -23.31 -0.01 -14.44
CA ILE A 140 -22.48 0.28 -13.26
C ILE A 140 -23.29 1.02 -12.20
N GLY A 141 -24.04 2.06 -12.60
CA GLY A 141 -24.91 2.81 -11.68
C GLY A 141 -25.98 1.93 -11.04
N TYR A 142 -26.58 1.02 -11.82
CA TYR A 142 -27.54 0.04 -11.34
C TYR A 142 -26.94 -0.90 -10.29
N LEU A 143 -25.77 -1.50 -10.57
CA LEU A 143 -25.10 -2.42 -9.65
C LEU A 143 -24.62 -1.73 -8.37
N ALA A 144 -24.08 -0.52 -8.48
CA ALA A 144 -23.71 0.30 -7.32
C ALA A 144 -24.95 0.60 -6.44
N THR A 145 -26.09 0.93 -7.06
CA THR A 145 -27.35 1.15 -6.34
C THR A 145 -27.79 -0.13 -5.62
N LYS A 146 -27.69 -1.31 -6.26
CA LYS A 146 -28.00 -2.61 -5.64
C LYS A 146 -27.12 -2.90 -4.42
N ALA A 147 -25.84 -2.56 -4.47
CA ALA A 147 -24.95 -2.65 -3.31
C ALA A 147 -25.47 -1.78 -2.16
N THR A 148 -25.71 -0.49 -2.41
CA THR A 148 -26.20 0.43 -1.35
C THR A 148 -27.55 0.00 -0.76
N GLN A 149 -28.43 -0.60 -1.57
CA GLN A 149 -29.70 -1.15 -1.07
C GLN A 149 -29.46 -2.36 -0.17
N ALA A 150 -28.61 -3.31 -0.57
CA ALA A 150 -28.31 -4.50 0.23
C ALA A 150 -27.72 -4.13 1.60
N GLU A 151 -26.83 -3.13 1.65
CA GLU A 151 -26.31 -2.59 2.91
C GLU A 151 -27.42 -2.04 3.81
N ARG A 152 -28.32 -1.21 3.26
CA ARG A 152 -29.46 -0.64 4.01
C ARG A 152 -30.40 -1.69 4.58
N TYR A 153 -30.52 -2.85 3.92
CA TYR A 153 -31.33 -3.98 4.38
C TYR A 153 -30.56 -4.95 5.29
N GLY A 154 -29.28 -4.71 5.57
CA GLY A 154 -28.45 -5.57 6.42
C GLY A 154 -28.00 -6.87 5.74
N ASP A 155 -28.16 -7.01 4.42
CA ASP A 155 -27.76 -8.20 3.67
C ASP A 155 -26.28 -8.08 3.25
N THR A 156 -25.40 -8.48 4.18
CA THR A 156 -23.94 -8.33 4.03
C THR A 156 -23.38 -9.16 2.87
N GLU A 157 -23.95 -10.33 2.58
CA GLU A 157 -23.53 -11.18 1.48
C GLU A 157 -23.83 -10.51 0.14
N LYS A 158 -25.08 -10.06 -0.07
CA LYS A 158 -25.46 -9.35 -1.30
C LYS A 158 -24.73 -8.03 -1.46
N TYR A 159 -24.46 -7.32 -0.36
CA TYR A 159 -23.68 -6.09 -0.40
C TYR A 159 -22.29 -6.33 -1.01
N ARG A 160 -21.54 -7.29 -0.46
CA ARG A 160 -20.20 -7.65 -0.96
C ARG A 160 -20.26 -8.18 -2.39
N HIS A 161 -21.22 -9.06 -2.68
CA HIS A 161 -21.41 -9.60 -4.01
C HIS A 161 -21.67 -8.49 -5.04
N HIS A 162 -22.57 -7.53 -4.77
CA HIS A 162 -22.86 -6.44 -5.70
C HIS A 162 -21.67 -5.49 -5.93
N ILE A 163 -20.80 -5.29 -4.94
CA ILE A 163 -19.53 -4.56 -5.14
C ILE A 163 -18.63 -5.32 -6.13
N ILE A 164 -18.48 -6.63 -5.94
CA ILE A 164 -17.70 -7.49 -6.86
C ILE A 164 -18.30 -7.50 -8.27
N THR A 165 -19.62 -7.69 -8.40
CA THR A 165 -20.34 -7.66 -9.68
C THR A 165 -20.18 -6.31 -10.39
N CYS A 166 -20.18 -5.20 -9.63
CA CYS A 166 -19.93 -3.86 -10.16
C CYS A 166 -18.49 -3.74 -10.72
N GLY A 167 -17.49 -4.19 -9.97
CA GLY A 167 -16.10 -4.23 -10.46
C GLY A 167 -15.93 -5.13 -11.69
N ALA A 168 -16.64 -6.25 -11.75
CA ALA A 168 -16.66 -7.14 -12.91
C ALA A 168 -17.25 -6.45 -14.16
N ALA A 169 -18.31 -5.66 -14.00
CA ALA A 169 -18.88 -4.86 -15.08
C ALA A 169 -17.87 -3.82 -15.60
N CYS A 170 -17.11 -3.17 -14.73
CA CYS A 170 -16.02 -2.26 -15.13
C CYS A 170 -14.92 -2.99 -15.93
N LEU A 171 -14.54 -4.20 -15.51
CA LEU A 171 -13.52 -4.99 -16.21
C LEU A 171 -14.00 -5.43 -17.61
N ASN A 172 -15.27 -5.83 -17.74
CA ASN A 172 -15.87 -6.16 -19.02
C ASN A 172 -15.99 -4.93 -19.93
N TRP A 173 -16.37 -3.77 -19.39
CA TRP A 173 -16.41 -2.52 -20.14
C TRP A 173 -15.02 -2.14 -20.66
N PHE A 174 -13.99 -2.22 -19.81
CA PHE A 174 -12.62 -1.93 -20.23
C PHE A 174 -12.17 -2.85 -21.37
N ALA A 175 -12.45 -4.15 -21.26
CA ALA A 175 -12.11 -5.12 -22.29
C ALA A 175 -12.85 -4.84 -23.62
N ASN A 176 -14.13 -4.46 -23.55
CA ASN A 176 -14.92 -4.03 -24.71
C ASN A 176 -14.35 -2.76 -25.35
N ALA A 177 -14.03 -1.74 -24.56
CA ALA A 177 -13.48 -0.46 -25.04
C ALA A 177 -12.08 -0.60 -25.68
N THR A 178 -11.31 -1.59 -25.24
CA THR A 178 -9.95 -1.84 -25.74
C THR A 178 -9.88 -2.91 -26.83
N GLY A 179 -11.01 -3.56 -27.16
CA GLY A 179 -11.05 -4.66 -28.12
C GLY A 179 -10.26 -5.89 -27.66
N GLN A 180 -10.05 -6.07 -26.35
CA GLN A 180 -9.38 -7.26 -25.83
C GLN A 180 -10.17 -8.51 -26.21
N ASN A 181 -9.46 -9.55 -26.63
CA ASN A 181 -10.10 -10.83 -26.89
C ASN A 181 -10.59 -11.42 -25.56
N THR A 182 -11.90 -11.43 -25.39
CA THR A 182 -12.57 -11.97 -24.20
C THR A 182 -13.23 -13.32 -24.46
N THR A 183 -12.98 -13.94 -25.62
CA THR A 183 -13.53 -15.25 -25.96
C THR A 183 -13.01 -16.30 -25.00
N MET A 184 -13.93 -16.91 -24.26
CA MET A 184 -13.63 -18.04 -23.40
C MET A 184 -13.71 -19.30 -24.27
N ARG A 185 -12.56 -19.84 -24.70
CA ARG A 185 -12.52 -21.19 -25.30
C ARG A 185 -12.69 -22.22 -24.19
N VAL A 186 -13.75 -23.02 -24.27
CA VAL A 186 -13.96 -24.19 -23.40
C VAL A 186 -13.33 -25.40 -24.10
N GLY A 187 -12.31 -25.98 -23.47
CA GLY A 187 -11.65 -27.21 -23.92
C GLY A 187 -10.17 -27.03 -24.27
N PRO A 188 -9.34 -28.10 -24.14
CA PRO A 188 -7.97 -28.09 -24.66
C PRO A 188 -7.99 -27.82 -26.18
N PRO A 189 -6.90 -27.28 -26.75
CA PRO A 189 -6.83 -27.08 -28.19
C PRO A 189 -7.19 -28.38 -28.89
N ALA A 190 -8.01 -28.31 -29.94
CA ALA A 190 -8.31 -29.46 -30.78
C ALA A 190 -6.99 -30.04 -31.26
N GLU A 191 -6.56 -31.15 -30.66
CA GLU A 191 -5.53 -31.99 -31.24
C GLU A 191 -6.01 -32.32 -32.64
N THR A 192 -5.23 -31.86 -33.61
CA THR A 192 -5.41 -32.23 -35.00
C THR A 192 -5.14 -33.73 -35.03
N ILE A 193 -6.19 -34.55 -34.88
CA ILE A 193 -6.11 -35.98 -35.20
C ILE A 193 -5.89 -35.99 -36.70
N ALA A 194 -4.60 -35.98 -37.08
CA ALA A 194 -4.17 -36.30 -38.42
C ALA A 194 -4.76 -37.67 -38.74
N GLN A 195 -5.62 -37.70 -39.74
CA GLN A 195 -6.03 -38.92 -40.38
C GLN A 195 -4.76 -39.52 -41.01
N GLU A 196 -4.09 -40.42 -40.30
CA GLU A 196 -3.20 -41.38 -40.95
C GLU A 196 -4.08 -42.44 -41.59
N GLU A 197 -4.53 -42.12 -42.82
CA GLU A 197 -4.74 -43.14 -43.84
C GLU A 197 -3.40 -43.83 -44.08
N HIS A 198 -3.28 -45.09 -43.67
CA HIS A 198 -2.29 -45.99 -44.25
C HIS A 198 -2.83 -47.42 -44.30
N HIS A 199 -3.22 -47.79 -45.53
CA HIS A 199 -2.93 -49.04 -46.25
C HIS A 199 -3.05 -50.40 -45.55
#